data_AF-A0A843BJW9-F1
#
_entry.id   AF-A0A843BJW9-F1
#
_cell.length_a   1.000
_cell.length_b   1.000
_cell.length_c   1.000
_cell.angle_alpha   90.00
_cell.angle_beta   90.00
_cell.angle_gamma   90.00
#
_symmetry.space_group_name_H-M   'P 1'
#
loop_
_entity.id
_entity.type
_entity.pdbx_description
1 polymer ?
#
loop_
_entity_poly.entity_id
_entity_poly.type
_entity_poly.pdbx_seq_one_letter_code
_entity_poly.pdbx_strand_id
1 'polypeptide(L)' 'MGALAQSESMMEAQGAFDALDEPRWISILTTESGSTYALVASYLDNAVQVIDVTDPTAPVPVASLRDGEGG' A
#
# COMPACT_ATOMS: atom_id res chain seq x y z
N MET A 1 -38.15 -8.91 -8.46
CA MET A 1 -37.24 -9.97 -8.99
C MET A 1 -36.53 -9.43 -10.20
N GLY A 2 -35.20 -9.47 -10.21
CA GLY A 2 -34.39 -9.21 -11.41
C GLY A 2 -33.22 -8.29 -11.09
N ALA A 3 -32.08 -8.90 -10.77
CA ALA A 3 -30.85 -8.25 -10.36
C ALA A 3 -30.39 -7.16 -11.33
N LEU A 4 -30.25 -5.93 -10.82
CA LEU A 4 -29.31 -4.96 -11.36
C LEU A 4 -28.04 -5.06 -10.51
N ALA A 5 -27.30 -6.15 -10.71
CA ALA A 5 -25.86 -6.10 -10.52
C ALA A 5 -25.34 -5.16 -11.62
N GLN A 6 -25.51 -3.85 -11.43
CA GLN A 6 -24.68 -2.87 -12.11
C GLN A 6 -23.33 -3.03 -11.46
N SER A 7 -22.61 -3.97 -12.05
CA SER A 7 -21.21 -4.29 -11.92
C SER A 7 -20.47 -3.18 -11.22
N GLU A 8 -20.04 -3.51 -10.00
CA GLU A 8 -19.14 -2.74 -9.17
C GLU A 8 -18.20 -1.97 -10.09
N SER A 9 -18.43 -0.66 -10.19
CA SER A 9 -17.54 0.25 -10.90
C SER A 9 -16.20 0.06 -10.21
N MET A 10 -15.33 -0.73 -10.84
CA MET A 10 -13.96 -0.97 -10.43
C MET A 10 -13.30 0.39 -10.34
N MET A 11 -13.37 0.98 -9.16
CA MET A 11 -12.59 2.12 -8.78
C MET A 11 -11.18 1.60 -8.47
N GLU A 12 -10.56 0.98 -9.46
CA GLU A 12 -9.14 0.70 -9.58
C GLU A 12 -8.47 2.05 -9.92
N ALA A 13 -8.65 3.04 -9.04
CA ALA A 13 -8.18 4.41 -9.25
C ALA A 13 -7.38 4.92 -8.06
N GLN A 14 -6.70 4.01 -7.37
CA GLN A 14 -5.56 4.28 -6.49
C GLN A 14 -4.61 3.11 -6.75
N GLY A 15 -3.44 3.41 -7.34
CA GLY A 15 -2.57 2.46 -8.04
C GLY A 15 -2.57 1.04 -7.46
N ALA A 16 -2.69 0.04 -8.33
CA ALA A 16 -2.40 -1.33 -7.95
C ALA A 16 -1.07 -1.33 -7.18
N PHE A 17 -1.08 -1.85 -5.95
CA PHE A 17 0.10 -1.89 -5.10
C PHE A 17 1.09 -2.88 -5.70
N ASP A 18 1.89 -2.41 -6.65
CA ASP A 18 2.97 -3.19 -7.24
C ASP A 18 4.09 -3.35 -6.21
N ALA A 19 4.84 -4.44 -6.35
CA ALA A 19 6.03 -4.66 -5.56
C ALA A 19 7.08 -3.59 -5.91
N LEU A 20 7.70 -2.99 -4.89
CA LEU A 20 8.82 -2.07 -5.06
C LEU A 20 10.02 -2.82 -5.65
N ASP A 21 10.67 -2.26 -6.67
CA ASP A 21 11.96 -2.73 -7.17
C ASP A 21 13.10 -2.15 -6.31
N GLU A 22 14.10 -2.97 -6.00
CA GLU A 22 15.21 -2.64 -5.09
C GLU A 22 14.82 -1.81 -3.84
N PRO A 23 13.97 -2.33 -2.94
CA PRO A 23 13.71 -1.67 -1.66
C PRO A 23 15.01 -1.63 -0.85
N ARG A 24 15.51 -0.43 -0.54
CA ARG A 24 16.82 -0.25 0.13
C ARG A 24 16.68 0.02 1.61
N TRP A 25 15.52 0.49 2.05
CA TRP A 25 15.32 0.91 3.42
C TRP A 25 13.94 0.49 3.93
N ILE A 26 13.92 0.05 5.19
CA ILE A 26 12.71 -0.28 5.93
C ILE A 26 12.74 0.38 7.31
N SER A 27 11.61 0.95 7.71
CA SER A 27 11.37 1.44 9.07
C SER A 27 10.11 0.82 9.62
N ILE A 28 10.14 0.41 10.89
CA ILE A 28 9.00 -0.18 11.58
C ILE A 28 8.49 0.83 12.62
N LEU A 29 7.20 1.13 12.56
CA LEU A 29 6.52 1.99 13.51
C LEU A 29 5.41 1.18 14.20
N THR A 30 5.47 1.10 15.53
CA THR A 30 4.36 0.58 16.33
C THR A 30 3.65 1.76 16.99
N THR A 31 2.34 1.85 16.79
CA THR A 31 1.49 2.87 17.42
C THR A 31 1.22 2.50 18.88
N GLU A 32 0.81 3.47 19.69
CA GLU A 32 0.39 3.22 21.08
C GLU A 32 -0.82 2.28 21.17
N SER A 33 -1.64 2.21 20.12
CA SER A 33 -2.78 1.30 20.01
C SER A 33 -2.39 -0.15 19.65
N GLY A 34 -1.10 -0.42 19.38
CA GLY A 34 -0.59 -1.75 19.04
C GLY A 34 -0.62 -2.10 17.55
N SER A 35 -0.93 -1.15 16.67
CA SER A 35 -0.80 -1.36 15.21
C SER A 35 0.66 -1.22 14.80
N THR A 36 1.14 -2.07 13.90
CA THR A 36 2.52 -2.04 13.40
C THR A 36 2.52 -1.80 11.91
N TYR A 37 3.29 -0.81 11.47
CA TYR A 37 3.44 -0.44 10.08
C TYR A 37 4.90 -0.54 9.64
N ALA A 38 5.12 -1.07 8.45
CA ALA A 38 6.39 -1.03 7.74
C ALA A 38 6.35 0.07 6.68
N LEU A 39 7.30 0.99 6.76
CA LEU A 39 7.57 2.00 5.74
C LEU A 39 8.77 1.53 4.93
N VAL A 40 8.54 1.22 3.65
CA VAL A 40 9.57 0.70 2.75
C VAL A 40 9.85 1.75 1.68
N ALA A 41 11.11 2.13 1.53
CA ALA A 41 11.53 3.08 0.50
C ALA A 41 12.35 2.36 -0.58
N SER A 42 11.98 2.59 -1.84
CA SER A 42 12.72 2.17 -3.01
C SER A 42 13.47 3.34 -3.63
N TYR A 43 14.71 3.07 -4.05
CA TYR A 43 15.53 4.02 -4.79
C TYR A 43 15.18 4.04 -6.28
N LEU A 44 14.93 2.89 -6.90
CA LEU A 44 14.66 2.81 -8.34
C LEU A 44 13.28 3.38 -8.68
N ASP A 45 12.28 3.04 -7.88
CA ASP A 45 10.91 3.50 -8.11
C ASP A 45 10.67 4.93 -7.65
N ASN A 46 11.63 5.53 -6.93
CA ASN A 46 11.46 6.81 -6.23
C ASN A 46 10.15 6.82 -5.45
N ALA A 47 9.93 5.72 -4.71
CA ALA A 47 8.66 5.42 -4.08
C ALA A 47 8.83 5.01 -2.63
N VAL A 48 7.79 5.31 -1.85
CA VAL A 48 7.61 4.85 -0.48
C VAL A 48 6.30 4.08 -0.40
N GLN A 49 6.33 2.88 0.14
CA GLN A 49 5.15 2.07 0.42
C GLN A 49 4.95 1.96 1.93
N VAL A 50 3.71 2.09 2.38
CA VAL A 50 3.29 1.86 3.76
C VAL A 50 2.49 0.57 3.79
N ILE A 51 2.93 -0.37 4.63
CA ILE A 51 2.35 -1.70 4.76
C ILE A 51 1.92 -1.87 6.21
N ASP A 52 0.66 -2.19 6.44
CA ASP A 52 0.18 -2.67 7.73
C ASP A 52 0.69 -4.11 7.94
N VAL A 53 1.46 -4.29 9.01
CA VAL A 53 2.04 -5.57 9.43
C VAL A 53 1.60 -5.92 10.85
N THR A 54 0.47 -5.36 11.32
CA THR A 54 -0.11 -5.63 12.63
C THR A 54 -0.41 -7.13 12.81
N ASP A 55 -0.94 -7.78 11.76
CA ASP A 55 -0.93 -9.24 11.64
C ASP A 55 0.25 -9.67 10.75
N PRO A 56 1.32 -10.26 11.33
CA PRO A 56 2.49 -10.66 10.56
C PRO A 56 2.22 -11.81 9.58
N THR A 57 1.08 -12.51 9.70
CA THR A 57 0.69 -13.59 8.78
C THR A 57 -0.05 -13.08 7.55
N ALA A 58 -0.53 -11.83 7.59
CA ALA A 58 -1.32 -11.20 6.54
C ALA A 58 -0.95 -9.71 6.38
N PRO A 59 0.26 -9.38 5.88
CA PRO A 59 0.65 -8.00 5.62
C PRO A 59 -0.20 -7.38 4.49
N VAL A 60 -0.63 -6.13 4.68
CA VAL A 60 -1.51 -5.41 3.74
C VAL A 60 -0.90 -4.06 3.38
N PRO A 61 -0.58 -3.78 2.10
CA PRO A 61 -0.24 -2.43 1.65
C PRO A 61 -1.42 -1.49 1.85
N VAL A 62 -1.19 -0.34 2.48
CA VAL A 62 -2.24 0.65 2.79
C VAL A 62 -2.03 1.99 2.11
N ALA A 63 -0.80 2.30 1.68
CA ALA A 63 -0.49 3.50 0.91
C ALA A 63 0.79 3.34 0.09
N SER A 64 0.88 4.09 -1.01
CA SER A 64 2.12 4.27 -1.78
C SER A 64 2.24 5.73 -2.20
N LEU A 65 3.45 6.25 -2.15
CA LEU A 65 3.81 7.56 -2.68
C LEU A 65 4.91 7.33 -3.72
N ARG A 66 4.72 7.79 -4.95
CA ARG A 66 5.70 7.69 -6.03
C ARG A 66 5.96 9.07 -6.60
N ASP A 67 7.21 9.42 -6.82
CA ASP A 67 7.56 10.66 -7.51
C ASP A 67 7.01 10.65 -8.94
N GLY A 68 6.31 11.72 -9.32
CA GLY A 68 5.67 11.87 -10.64
C GLY A 68 4.19 11.49 -10.74
N GLU A 69 3.57 10.87 -9.73
CA GLU A 69 2.12 10.63 -9.65
C GLU A 69 1.49 11.59 -8.63
N GLY A 70 0.91 12.72 -9.10
CA GLY A 70 0.09 13.61 -8.28
C GLY A 70 0.75 14.89 -7.72
N GLY A 71 1.80 15.39 -8.37
CA GLY A 71 2.38 16.72 -8.10
C GLY A 71 1.66 17.87 -8.82
#